data_AF-A0A6M3Y037-F1
#
_entry.id   AF-A0A6M3Y037-F1
#
_cell.length_a   1.000
_cell.length_b   1.000
_cell.length_c   1.000
_cell.angle_alpha   90.00
_cell.angle_beta   90.00
_cell.angle_gamma   90.00
#
_symmetry.space_group_name_H-M   'P 1'
#
loop_
_entity.id
_entity.type
_entity.pdbx_description
1 polymer ?
#
loop_
_entity_poly.entity_id
_entity_poly.type
_entity_poly.pdbx_seq_one_letter_code
_entity_poly.pdbx_strand_id
1 'polypeptide(L)' 'MGKIRCLACNTVLESKFTHDFQQCNCENETFVDGGNDYMRVGGIDWNLVEIIKEKEK' A
#
# COMPACT_ATOMS: atom_id res chain seq x y z
N MET A 1 -7.25 -5.57 6.36
CA MET A 1 -7.17 -4.90 5.04
C MET A 1 -5.83 -4.21 4.92
N GLY A 2 -5.13 -4.40 3.80
CA GLY A 2 -3.84 -3.76 3.54
C GLY A 2 -4.02 -2.33 3.03
N LYS A 3 -3.83 -1.33 3.90
CA LYS A 3 -3.83 0.09 3.53
C LYS A 3 -2.44 0.68 3.71
N ILE A 4 -1.96 1.39 2.71
CA ILE A 4 -0.66 2.09 2.75
C ILE A 4 -0.78 3.51 2.20
N ARG A 5 0.21 4.33 2.50
CA ARG A 5 0.37 5.68 1.96
C ARG A 5 1.75 5.81 1.35
N CYS A 6 1.80 6.31 0.13
CA CYS A 6 3.04 6.78 -0.48
C CYS A 6 3.36 8.16 0.10
N LEU A 7 4.51 8.33 0.75
CA LEU A 7 4.96 9.61 1.29
C LEU A 7 5.51 10.55 0.20
N ALA A 8 5.84 10.03 -0.99
CA ALA A 8 6.34 10.83 -2.10
C ALA A 8 5.22 11.66 -2.77
N CYS A 9 4.03 11.07 -2.93
CA CYS A 9 2.89 11.71 -3.62
C CYS A 9 1.63 11.81 -2.75
N ASN A 10 1.71 11.40 -1.48
CA ASN A 10 0.61 11.36 -0.52
C ASN A 10 -0.61 10.52 -0.95
N THR A 11 -0.47 9.67 -1.97
CA THR A 11 -1.54 8.77 -2.41
C THR A 11 -1.74 7.65 -1.40
N VAL A 12 -2.99 7.42 -1.00
CA VAL A 12 -3.39 6.28 -0.18
C VAL A 12 -3.83 5.16 -1.10
N LEU A 13 -3.24 3.98 -0.92
CA LEU A 13 -3.57 2.76 -1.66
C LEU A 13 -4.17 1.75 -0.69
N GLU A 14 -5.21 1.05 -1.13
CA GLU A 14 -5.93 0.08 -0.31
C GLU A 14 -6.22 -1.17 -1.15
N SER A 15 -5.68 -2.30 -0.75
CA SER A 15 -6.02 -3.61 -1.31
C SER A 15 -7.15 -4.22 -0.49
N LYS A 16 -8.29 -4.49 -1.14
CA LYS A 16 -9.52 -4.98 -0.50
C LYS A 16 -9.70 -6.48 -0.63
N PHE A 17 -9.21 -7.07 -1.72
CA PHE A 17 -9.40 -8.48 -2.06
C PHE A 17 -8.08 -9.15 -2.46
N THR A 18 -8.09 -10.48 -2.54
CA THR A 18 -6.96 -11.26 -3.04
C THR A 18 -6.66 -10.87 -4.49
N HIS A 19 -5.38 -10.63 -4.82
CA HIS A 19 -4.94 -10.17 -6.14
C HIS A 19 -5.48 -8.79 -6.54
N ASP A 20 -5.86 -7.95 -5.58
CA ASP A 20 -6.20 -6.54 -5.79
C ASP A 20 -4.95 -5.67 -5.73
N PHE A 21 -4.21 -5.66 -6.84
CA PHE A 21 -2.98 -4.88 -7.00
C PHE A 21 -3.30 -3.40 -7.23
N GLN A 22 -2.86 -2.56 -6.30
CA GLN A 22 -3.00 -1.10 -6.35
C GLN A 22 -1.62 -0.47 -6.33
N GLN A 23 -1.32 0.42 -7.28
CA GLN A 23 -0.04 1.11 -7.40
C GLN A 23 -0.28 2.61 -7.65
N CYS A 24 0.58 3.46 -7.09
CA CYS A 24 0.60 4.89 -7.44
C CYS A 24 1.51 5.15 -8.66
N ASN A 25 1.22 6.25 -9.37
CA ASN A 25 1.94 6.59 -10.61
C ASN A 25 3.06 7.62 -10.38
N CYS A 26 3.56 7.75 -9.15
CA CYS A 26 4.68 8.63 -8.86
C CYS A 26 6.01 7.89 -9.04
N GLU A 27 7.11 8.64 -8.95
CA GLU A 27 8.47 8.08 -9.08
C GLU A 27 8.77 6.98 -8.06
N ASN A 28 8.12 6.96 -6.89
CA ASN A 28 8.35 5.92 -5.89
C ASN A 28 7.65 4.60 -6.20
N GLU A 29 6.72 4.56 -7.17
CA GLU A 29 5.97 3.36 -7.59
C GLU A 29 5.46 2.50 -6.41
N THR A 30 4.94 3.16 -5.38
CA THR A 30 4.43 2.47 -4.20
C THR A 30 3.22 1.61 -4.56
N PHE A 31 3.16 0.38 -4.05
CA PHE A 31 2.07 -0.55 -4.34
C PHE A 31 1.66 -1.40 -3.13
N VAL A 32 0.42 -1.89 -3.15
CA VAL A 32 -0.16 -2.84 -2.19
C VAL A 32 -0.99 -3.90 -2.93
N ASP A 33 -0.95 -5.14 -2.45
CA ASP A 33 -1.68 -6.28 -2.99
C ASP A 33 -1.98 -7.32 -1.89
N GLY A 34 -2.99 -8.15 -2.14
CA GLY A 34 -3.33 -9.35 -1.37
C GLY A 34 -4.46 -9.20 -0.33
N GLY A 35 -5.07 -8.01 -0.23
CA GLY A 35 -6.30 -7.80 0.54
C GLY A 35 -6.17 -8.18 2.02
N ASN A 36 -6.88 -9.26 2.41
CA ASN A 36 -6.87 -9.84 3.76
C ASN A 36 -6.13 -11.19 3.84
N ASP A 37 -5.77 -11.79 2.69
CA ASP A 37 -5.15 -13.12 2.66
C ASP A 37 -3.63 -13.03 2.82
N TYR A 38 -3.02 -12.05 2.17
CA TYR A 38 -1.61 -11.72 2.33
C TYR A 38 -1.41 -10.22 2.15
N MET A 39 -0.39 -9.65 2.78
CA MET A 39 -0.05 -8.24 2.59
C MET A 39 1.28 -8.16 1.84
N ARG A 40 1.21 -7.82 0.55
CA ARG A 40 2.38 -7.54 -0.27
C ARG A 40 2.43 -6.04 -0.53
N VAL A 41 3.48 -5.38 -0.05
CA VAL A 41 3.69 -3.94 -0.22
C VAL A 41 5.10 -3.67 -0.69
N GLY A 42 5.29 -2.58 -1.44
CA GLY A 42 6.58 -2.23 -2.00
C GLY A 42 6.59 -0.81 -2.56
N GLY A 43 7.78 -0.38 -2.97
CA GLY A 43 8.07 0.90 -3.61
C GLY A 43 9.57 0.94 -3.92
N ILE A 44 10.00 1.89 -4.74
CA ILE A 44 11.43 2.09 -5.09
C ILE A 44 12.23 2.41 -3.82
N ASP A 45 11.78 3.39 -3.04
CA ASP A 45 12.29 3.69 -1.72
C ASP A 45 11.28 3.26 -0.65
N TRP A 46 11.69 2.28 0.15
CA TRP A 46 10.90 1.76 1.25
C TRP A 46 10.66 2.80 2.36
N ASN A 47 11.55 3.77 2.53
CA ASN A 47 11.37 4.83 3.53
C ASN A 47 10.21 5.78 3.17
N LEU A 48 9.77 5.75 1.92
CA LEU A 48 8.64 6.54 1.41
C LEU A 48 7.33 5.75 1.41
N VAL A 49 7.29 4.57 2.05
CA VAL A 49 6.09 3.73 2.19
C VAL A 49 5.66 3.69 3.65
N GLU A 50 4.47 4.22 3.94
CA GLU A 50 3.87 4.17 5.27
C GLU A 50 2.72 3.16 5.30
N ILE A 51 2.84 2.15 6.17
CA ILE A 51 1.77 1.16 6.37
C ILE A 51 0.75 1.71 7.37
N ILE A 52 -0.50 1.85 6.92
CA ILE A 52 -1.61 2.29 7.76
C ILE A 52 -2.24 1.05 8.39
N LYS A 53 -1.97 0.82 9.67
CA LYS A 53 -2.68 -0.20 10.47
C LYS A 53 -3.96 0.41 11.01
N GLU A 54 -5.11 -0.05 10.55
CA GLU A 54 -6.37 0.22 11.25
C GLU A 54 -6.31 -0.51 12.60
N LYS A 55 -6.39 0.24 13.70
CA LYS A 55 -6.51 -0.34 15.04
C LYS A 55 -7.85 -1.08 15.10
N GLU A 56 -7.81 -2.40 15.27
CA GLU A 56 -8.98 -3.16 15.68
C GLU A 56 -9.51 -2.56 17.00
N LYS A 57 -10.81 -2.25 17.02
CA LYS A 57 -11.50 -1.64 18.15
C LYS A 57 -12.09 -2.72 19.04
#